data_AF-A0A838YZF7-F1
#
_entry.id   AF-A0A838YZF7-F1
#
_cell.length_a   1.000
_cell.length_b   1.000
_cell.length_c   1.000
_cell.angle_alpha   90.00
_cell.angle_beta   90.00
_cell.angle_gamma   90.00
#
_symmetry.space_group_name_H-M   'P 1'
#
loop_
_entity.id
_entity.type
_entity.pdbx_description
1 polymer ?
#
loop_
_entity_poly.entity_id
_entity_poly.type
_entity_poly.pdbx_seq_one_letter_code
_entity_poly.pdbx_strand_id
1 'polypeptide(L)' 'MPIDYTLVQTVHYIYRKTIEDIENGIHLQEHLQEINTGLEMIHAQIILHTQEGKEVKGYEALKRKFFYLKWRILTQQQL' A
#
# COMPACT_ATOMS: atom_id res chain seq x y z
N MET A 1 15.15 9.63 8.50
CA MET A 1 15.59 8.23 8.27
C MET A 1 15.02 7.80 6.92
N PRO A 2 15.73 7.00 6.10
CA PRO A 2 15.08 6.39 4.94
C PRO A 2 13.93 5.49 5.41
N ILE A 3 12.93 5.32 4.55
CA ILE A 3 11.84 4.36 4.74
C ILE A 3 12.46 2.99 4.97
N ASP A 4 11.88 2.19 5.88
CA ASP A 4 12.27 0.80 6.05
C ASP A 4 12.22 0.09 4.68
N TYR A 5 13.37 -0.46 4.27
CA TYR A 5 13.51 -1.12 2.97
C TYR A 5 12.51 -2.28 2.82
N THR A 6 12.22 -2.98 3.92
CA THR A 6 11.22 -4.05 4.00
C THR A 6 9.82 -3.52 3.69
N LEU A 7 9.46 -2.36 4.23
CA LEU A 7 8.15 -1.73 3.95
C LEU A 7 8.02 -1.37 2.47
N VAL A 8 9.07 -0.79 1.88
CA VAL A 8 9.09 -0.44 0.45
C VAL A 8 8.95 -1.70 -0.41
N GLN A 9 9.67 -2.77 -0.09
CA GLN A 9 9.60 -4.05 -0.80
C GLN A 9 8.21 -4.69 -0.69
N THR A 10 7.63 -4.74 0.51
CA THR A 10 6.28 -5.27 0.74
C THR A 10 5.23 -4.49 -0.04
N VAL A 11 5.30 -3.15 -0.02
CA VAL A 11 4.42 -2.28 -0.80
C VAL A 11 4.57 -2.53 -2.30
N HIS A 12 5.80 -2.65 -2.78
CA HIS A 12 6.05 -2.89 -4.20
C HIS A 12 5.57 -4.27 -4.65
N TYR A 13 5.74 -5.29 -3.81
CA TYR A 13 5.25 -6.65 -4.04
C TYR A 13 3.73 -6.70 -4.13
N ILE A 14 3.03 -6.17 -3.12
CA ILE A 14 1.56 -6.10 -3.12
C ILE A 14 1.07 -5.35 -4.36
N TYR A 15 1.68 -4.20 -4.68
CA TYR A 15 1.31 -3.43 -5.87
C TYR A 15 1.43 -4.23 -7.16
N ARG A 16 2.57 -4.91 -7.37
CA ARG A 16 2.80 -5.69 -8.57
C ARG A 16 1.82 -6.87 -8.68
N LYS A 17 1.68 -7.63 -7.59
CA LYS A 17 0.80 -8.80 -7.54
C LYS A 17 -0.66 -8.42 -7.76
N THR A 18 -1.13 -7.33 -7.14
CA THR A 18 -2.50 -6.84 -7.36
C THR A 18 -2.77 -6.46 -8.81
N ILE A 19 -1.82 -5.81 -9.49
CA ILE A 19 -1.98 -5.46 -10.91
C ILE A 19 -2.02 -6.72 -11.79
N GLU A 20 -1.12 -7.67 -11.58
CA GLU A 20 -1.10 -8.94 -12.31
C GLU A 20 -2.41 -9.72 -12.09
N ASP A 21 -2.91 -9.79 -10.86
CA ASP A 21 -4.17 -10.48 -10.54
C ASP A 21 -5.41 -9.77 -11.10
N ILE A 22 -5.40 -8.43 -11.18
CA ILE A 22 -6.42 -7.64 -11.90
C ILE A 22 -6.43 -7.98 -13.38
N GLU A 23 -5.26 -8.07 -14.01
CA GLU A 23 -5.12 -8.41 -15.44
C GLU A 23 -5.57 -9.85 -15.74
N ASN A 24 -5.39 -10.75 -14.77
CA ASN A 24 -5.79 -12.15 -14.86
C ASN A 24 -7.25 -12.41 -14.43
N GLY A 25 -7.99 -11.40 -13.97
CA GLY A 25 -9.39 -11.53 -13.54
C GLY A 25 -9.59 -12.36 -12.27
N ILE A 26 -8.59 -12.38 -11.38
CA ILE A 26 -8.60 -13.15 -10.12
C ILE A 26 -9.40 -12.42 -9.04
N HIS A 27 -9.95 -13.16 -8.07
CA HIS A 27 -10.74 -12.58 -6.97
C HIS A 27 -9.93 -11.57 -6.13
N LEU A 28 -10.33 -10.31 -6.17
CA LEU A 28 -9.56 -9.19 -5.64
C LEU A 28 -9.82 -8.90 -4.14
N GLN A 29 -10.67 -9.68 -3.48
CA GLN A 29 -11.05 -9.42 -2.09
C GLN A 29 -9.89 -9.63 -1.10
N GLU A 30 -9.03 -10.62 -1.37
CA GLU A 30 -7.82 -10.87 -0.56
C GLU A 30 -6.82 -9.70 -0.69
N HIS A 31 -6.72 -9.09 -1.88
CA HIS A 31 -5.89 -7.89 -2.10
C HIS A 31 -6.36 -6.69 -1.29
N LEU A 32 -7.67 -6.51 -1.06
CA LEU A 32 -8.15 -5.43 -0.21
C LEU A 32 -7.66 -5.56 1.23
N GLN A 33 -7.58 -6.78 1.75
CA GLN A 33 -7.07 -7.03 3.08
C GLN A 33 -5.57 -6.71 3.15
N GLU A 34 -4.78 -7.21 2.20
CA GLU A 34 -3.33 -6.92 2.11
C GLU A 34 -3.05 -5.41 1.97
N ILE A 35 -3.83 -4.71 1.15
CA ILE A 35 -3.71 -3.25 0.95
C ILE A 35 -4.07 -2.49 2.22
N ASN A 36 -5.14 -2.86 2.93
CA ASN A 36 -5.50 -2.22 4.19
C ASN A 36 -4.39 -2.41 5.24
N THR A 37 -3.85 -3.61 5.37
CA THR A 37 -2.72 -3.89 6.27
C THR A 37 -1.49 -3.06 5.92
N GLY A 38 -1.14 -2.94 4.64
CA GLY A 38 0.00 -2.08 4.24
C GLY A 38 -0.24 -0.59 4.50
N LEU A 39 -1.47 -0.09 4.33
CA LEU A 39 -1.82 1.30 4.69
C LEU A 39 -1.65 1.55 6.20
N GLU A 40 -2.05 0.60 7.04
CA GLU A 40 -1.88 0.67 8.50
C GLU A 40 -0.39 0.67 8.90
N MET A 41 0.42 -0.20 8.29
CA MET A 41 1.87 -0.23 8.53
C MET A 41 2.56 1.08 8.15
N ILE A 42 2.21 1.65 6.99
CA ILE A 42 2.69 2.97 6.55
C ILE A 42 2.31 4.04 7.58
N HIS A 43 1.07 4.04 8.06
CA HIS A 43 0.59 5.02 9.03
C HIS A 43 1.35 4.91 10.37
N ALA A 44 1.52 3.70 10.90
CA ALA A 44 2.25 3.47 12.14
C ALA A 44 3.69 4.00 12.08
N GLN A 45 4.37 3.78 10.95
CA GLN A 45 5.73 4.28 10.72
C GLN A 45 5.78 5.81 10.59
N ILE A 46 4.79 6.45 9.95
CA ILE A 46 4.69 7.92 9.91
C ILE A 46 4.54 8.48 11.33
N ILE A 47 3.68 7.88 12.16
CA ILE A 47 3.47 8.31 13.56
C ILE A 47 4.77 8.19 14.36
N LEU A 48 5.44 7.03 14.29
CA LEU A 48 6.70 6.78 14.98
C LEU A 48 7.76 7.83 14.60
N HIS A 49 8.01 8.02 13.31
CA HIS A 49 9.02 8.98 12.87
C HIS A 49 8.68 10.42 13.20
N THR A 50 7.40 10.79 13.18
CA THR A 50 6.96 12.14 13.58
C THR A 50 7.23 12.38 15.06
N GLN A 51 6.97 11.39 15.93
CA GLN A 51 7.30 11.46 17.36
C GLN A 51 8.80 11.54 17.62
N GLU A 52 9.61 10.91 16.78
CA GLU A 52 11.07 11.01 16.82
C GLU A 52 11.61 12.34 16.24
N GLY A 53 10.75 13.24 15.76
CA GLY A 53 11.14 14.50 15.12
C GLY A 53 11.84 14.30 13.76
N LYS A 54 11.66 13.15 13.12
CA LYS A 54 12.30 12.81 11.85
C LYS A 54 11.40 13.17 10.67
N GLU A 55 12.01 13.71 9.62
CA GLU A 55 11.32 13.95 8.36
C GLU A 55 10.94 12.63 7.68
N VAL A 56 9.70 12.56 7.18
CA VAL A 56 9.07 11.34 6.67
C VAL A 56 9.00 11.40 5.14
N LYS A 57 10.14 11.18 4.47
CA LYS A 57 10.22 11.24 2.99
C LYS A 57 9.66 9.96 2.35
N GLY A 58 8.87 10.11 1.29
CA GLY A 58 8.41 9.03 0.41
C GLY A 58 7.25 8.15 0.93
N TYR A 59 6.89 8.23 2.22
CA TYR A 59 5.70 7.56 2.76
C TYR A 59 4.40 8.03 2.10
N GLU A 60 4.28 9.33 1.79
CA GLU A 60 3.10 9.86 1.09
C GLU A 60 2.97 9.31 -0.34
N ALA A 61 4.09 9.07 -1.03
CA ALA A 61 4.06 8.45 -2.35
C ALA A 61 3.61 6.98 -2.27
N LEU A 62 4.06 6.23 -1.25
CA LEU A 62 3.62 4.85 -0.99
C LEU A 62 2.13 4.80 -0.66
N LYS A 63 1.67 5.67 0.24
CA LYS A 63 0.26 5.79 0.63
C LYS A 63 -0.64 6.04 -0.57
N ARG A 64 -0.24 6.95 -1.48
CA ARG A 64 -0.98 7.23 -2.73
C ARG A 64 -1.10 6.01 -3.64
N LYS A 65 -0.03 5.21 -3.79
CA LYS A 65 -0.06 3.97 -4.59
C LYS A 65 -1.07 2.95 -4.03
N PHE A 66 -1.11 2.79 -2.71
CA PHE A 66 -2.03 1.86 -2.06
C PHE A 66 -3.48 2.31 -2.16
N PHE A 67 -3.76 3.61 -2.00
CA PHE A 67 -5.10 4.14 -2.25
C PHE A 67 -5.55 3.95 -3.69
N TYR A 68 -4.65 4.13 -4.66
CA TYR A 68 -4.97 3.89 -6.07
C TYR A 68 -5.39 2.43 -6.32
N LEU A 69 -4.65 1.45 -5.78
CA LEU A 69 -5.02 0.04 -5.90
C LEU A 69 -6.36 -0.28 -5.24
N LYS A 70 -6.56 0.22 -4.01
CA LYS A 70 -7.82 0.04 -3.28
C LYS A 70 -9.00 0.56 -4.09
N TRP A 71 -8.88 1.76 -4.64
CA TRP A 71 -9.90 2.35 -5.49
C TRP A 71 -10.16 1.51 -6.74
N ARG A 72 -9.11 1.09 -7.46
CA ARG A 72 -9.21 0.23 -8.65
C ARG A 72 -9.98 -1.07 -8.38
N ILE A 73 -9.66 -1.76 -7.29
CA ILE A 73 -10.34 -3.01 -6.92
C ILE A 73 -11.83 -2.75 -6.64
N LEU A 74 -12.14 -1.72 -5.84
CA LEU A 74 -13.52 -1.38 -5.48
C LEU A 74 -14.35 -0.99 -6.72
N THR A 75 -13.77 -0.30 -7.70
CA THR A 75 -14.45 0.05 -8.95
C THR A 75 -14.68 -1.16 -9.86
N GLN A 76 -13.76 -2.14 -9.89
CA GLN A 76 -13.96 -3.36 -10.66
C GLN A 76 -15.02 -4.30 -10.08
N GLN A 77 -15.26 -4.26 -8.76
CA GLN A 77 -16.34 -5.04 -8.13
C GLN A 77 -17.75 -4.47 -8.36
N GLN A 78 -17.86 -3.26 -8.92
CA GLN A 78 -19.14 -2.59 -9.19
C GLN A 78 -19.63 -2.74 -10.64
N LEU A 79 -18.86 -3.42 -11.50
CA LEU A 79 -19.19 -3.75 -12.89
C LEU A 79 -19.53 -5.23 -13.01
#